data_AF-A0AAX0WX97-F1
#
_entry.id   AF-A0AAX0WX97-F1
#
_cell.length_a   1.000
_cell.length_b   1.000
_cell.length_c   1.000
_cell.angle_alpha   90.00
_cell.angle_beta   90.00
_cell.angle_gamma   90.00
#
_symmetry.space_group_name_H-M   'P 1'
#
loop_
_entity.id
_entity.type
_entity.pdbx_description
1 polymer ?
#
loop_
_entity_poly.entity_id
_entity_poly.type
_entity_poly.pdbx_seq_one_letter_code
_entity_poly.pdbx_strand_id
1 'polypeptide(L)'
;MTRLIKKYKNRRLYDTETSQYITLEELQRYVVDGVQFKVEDSLTEKDLTNAILLQIIVEMEAGSTQFLSSDILRQIISLANHPMHASLKQMMEQMFQVMEKPLQNNPYRQATETWNEQMQKMMQQWQSLFKG
;
A
#
# COMPACT_ATOMS: atom_id res chain seq x y z
N MET A 1 -14.78 0.54 -11.45
CA MET A 1 -15.60 1.23 -10.42
C MET A 1 -15.03 0.84 -9.07
N THR A 2 -15.08 1.72 -8.09
CA THR A 2 -14.58 1.44 -6.73
C THR A 2 -15.73 0.89 -5.88
N ARG A 3 -15.58 -0.32 -5.35
CA ARG A 3 -16.57 -1.00 -4.52
C ARG A 3 -16.70 -0.29 -3.17
N LEU A 4 -17.92 -0.04 -2.71
CA LEU A 4 -18.16 0.61 -1.42
C LEU A 4 -18.40 -0.43 -0.32
N ILE A 5 -17.63 -0.30 0.76
CA ILE A 5 -17.72 -1.14 1.95
C ILE A 5 -18.15 -0.27 3.12
N LYS A 6 -19.27 -0.60 3.76
CA LYS A 6 -19.76 0.10 4.95
C LYS A 6 -19.28 -0.62 6.20
N LYS A 7 -18.62 0.10 7.11
CA LYS A 7 -18.19 -0.41 8.42
C LYS A 7 -19.18 -0.03 9.50
N TYR A 8 -19.70 -1.04 10.21
CA TYR A 8 -20.62 -0.87 11.33
C TYR A 8 -19.90 -1.02 12.67
N LYS A 9 -20.44 -0.40 13.72
CA LYS A 9 -19.84 -0.34 15.07
C LYS A 9 -19.46 -1.70 15.68
N ASN A 10 -20.15 -2.77 15.32
CA ASN A 10 -19.90 -4.13 15.81
C ASN A 10 -18.81 -4.89 15.01
N ARG A 11 -17.83 -4.16 14.45
CA ARG A 11 -16.73 -4.67 13.60
C ARG A 11 -17.17 -5.31 12.28
N ARG A 12 -18.47 -5.27 11.94
CA ARG A 12 -18.96 -5.83 10.67
C ARG A 12 -18.62 -4.91 9.50
N LEU A 13 -18.20 -5.52 8.40
CA LEU A 13 -18.00 -4.88 7.11
C LEU A 13 -19.12 -5.36 6.17
N TYR A 14 -19.71 -4.47 5.40
CA TYR A 14 -20.79 -4.77 4.48
C TYR A 14 -20.42 -4.30 3.09
N ASP A 15 -20.42 -5.22 2.14
CA ASP A 15 -20.16 -4.95 0.73
C ASP A 15 -21.47 -4.57 0.05
N THR A 16 -21.56 -3.32 -0.43
CA THR A 16 -22.79 -2.82 -1.03
C THR A 16 -23.05 -3.36 -2.43
N GLU A 17 -22.03 -3.90 -3.12
CA GLU A 17 -22.23 -4.51 -4.43
C GLU A 17 -22.79 -5.93 -4.32
N THR A 18 -22.24 -6.76 -3.42
CA THR A 18 -22.75 -8.12 -3.20
C THR A 18 -23.91 -8.19 -2.22
N SER A 19 -24.19 -7.07 -1.53
CA SER A 19 -25.21 -6.93 -0.50
C SER A 19 -25.01 -7.90 0.69
N GLN A 20 -23.76 -8.17 1.05
CA GLN A 20 -23.40 -9.18 2.06
C GLN A 20 -22.41 -8.64 3.09
N TYR A 21 -22.44 -9.24 4.28
CA TYR A 21 -21.39 -9.02 5.27
C TYR A 21 -20.13 -9.79 4.88
N ILE A 22 -19.00 -9.11 4.98
CA ILE A 22 -17.69 -9.67 4.67
C ILE A 22 -16.75 -9.52 5.88
N THR A 23 -15.69 -10.29 5.86
CA THR A 23 -14.61 -10.35 6.83
C THR A 23 -13.43 -9.47 6.39
N LEU A 24 -12.49 -9.23 7.30
CA LEU A 24 -11.24 -8.55 6.92
C LEU A 24 -10.40 -9.42 5.97
N GLU A 25 -10.44 -10.74 6.11
CA GLU A 25 -9.78 -11.68 5.22
C GLU A 25 -10.32 -11.59 3.78
N GLU A 26 -11.63 -11.42 3.60
CA GLU A 26 -12.21 -11.18 2.28
C GLU A 26 -11.77 -9.84 1.67
N LEU A 27 -11.65 -8.78 2.49
CA LEU A 27 -11.05 -7.52 2.01
C LEU A 27 -9.57 -7.68 1.66
N GLN A 28 -8.81 -8.47 2.39
CA GLN A 28 -7.44 -8.81 2.02
C GLN A 28 -7.41 -9.50 0.64
N ARG A 29 -8.32 -10.45 0.40
CA ARG A 29 -8.45 -11.10 -0.92
C ARG A 29 -8.80 -10.10 -2.01
N TYR A 30 -9.68 -9.12 -1.75
CA TYR A 30 -9.95 -8.05 -2.71
C TYR A 30 -8.69 -7.27 -3.10
N VAL A 31 -7.79 -6.98 -2.15
CA VAL A 31 -6.49 -6.36 -2.48
C VAL A 31 -5.66 -7.26 -3.39
N VAL A 32 -5.57 -8.55 -3.07
CA VAL A 32 -4.80 -9.54 -3.87
C VAL A 32 -5.37 -9.70 -5.28
N ASP A 33 -6.70 -9.68 -5.40
CA ASP A 33 -7.42 -9.83 -6.67
C ASP A 33 -7.48 -8.52 -7.48
N GLY A 34 -6.90 -7.42 -6.97
CA GLY A 34 -6.90 -6.11 -7.62
C GLY A 34 -8.27 -5.41 -7.61
N VAL A 35 -9.19 -5.83 -6.75
CA VAL A 35 -10.51 -5.20 -6.57
C VAL A 35 -10.34 -3.92 -5.77
N GLN A 36 -10.56 -2.78 -6.43
CA GLN A 36 -10.54 -1.48 -5.76
C GLN A 36 -11.77 -1.28 -4.88
N PHE A 37 -11.56 -0.91 -3.61
CA PHE A 37 -12.64 -0.60 -2.69
C PHE A 37 -12.36 0.65 -1.86
N LYS A 38 -13.44 1.25 -1.33
CA LYS A 38 -13.43 2.31 -0.33
C LYS A 38 -14.18 1.82 0.90
N VAL A 39 -13.66 2.07 2.09
CA VAL A 39 -14.36 1.77 3.33
C VAL A 39 -14.86 3.06 3.97
N GLU A 40 -16.14 3.11 4.30
CA GLU A 40 -16.75 4.24 4.99
C GLU A 40 -17.43 3.78 6.28
N ASP A 41 -17.31 4.59 7.33
CA ASP A 41 -18.11 4.42 8.53
C ASP A 41 -19.60 4.58 8.20
N SER A 42 -20.44 3.63 8.63
CA SER A 42 -21.85 3.60 8.25
C SER A 42 -22.69 4.72 8.88
N LEU A 43 -22.17 5.40 9.92
CA LEU A 43 -22.90 6.43 10.66
C LEU A 43 -22.38 7.83 10.35
N THR A 44 -21.06 7.96 10.24
CA THR A 44 -20.37 9.25 10.09
C THR A 44 -19.91 9.51 8.66
N GLU A 45 -19.98 8.51 7.77
CA GLU A 45 -19.48 8.54 6.40
C GLU A 45 -17.98 8.86 6.28
N LYS A 46 -17.26 8.81 7.40
CA LYS A 46 -15.82 9.00 7.44
C LYS A 46 -15.13 7.91 6.60
N ASP A 47 -14.19 8.33 5.76
CA ASP A 47 -13.31 7.40 5.04
C ASP A 47 -12.38 6.68 6.03
N LEU A 48 -12.52 5.35 6.08
CA LEU A 48 -11.75 4.44 6.91
C LEU A 48 -10.83 3.52 6.08
N THR A 49 -10.67 3.78 4.78
CA THR A 49 -9.93 2.91 3.86
C THR A 49 -8.50 2.66 4.35
N ASN A 50 -7.75 3.73 4.67
CA ASN A 50 -6.38 3.60 5.20
C ASN A 50 -6.32 2.84 6.53
N ALA A 51 -7.29 3.08 7.43
CA ALA A 51 -7.32 2.41 8.72
C ALA A 51 -7.57 0.90 8.57
N ILE A 52 -8.41 0.50 7.61
CA ILE A 52 -8.68 -0.90 7.30
C ILE A 52 -7.49 -1.57 6.61
N LEU A 53 -6.83 -0.91 5.67
CA LEU A 53 -5.62 -1.44 5.03
C LEU A 53 -4.50 -1.66 6.05
N LEU A 54 -4.32 -0.74 6.99
CA LEU A 54 -3.38 -0.93 8.11
C LEU A 54 -3.79 -2.11 8.99
N GLN A 55 -5.09 -2.29 9.28
CA GLN A 55 -5.58 -3.44 10.03
C GLN A 55 -5.27 -4.76 9.31
N ILE A 56 -5.44 -4.82 7.98
CA ILE A 56 -5.09 -5.98 7.17
C ILE A 56 -3.60 -6.33 7.32
N ILE A 57 -2.72 -5.33 7.21
CA ILE A 57 -1.26 -5.54 7.37
C ILE A 57 -0.95 -6.10 8.76
N VAL A 58 -1.57 -5.56 9.82
CA VAL A 58 -1.35 -6.05 11.19
C VAL A 58 -1.82 -7.51 11.35
N GLU A 59 -2.98 -7.87 10.80
CA GLU A 59 -3.49 -9.24 10.86
C GLU A 59 -2.62 -10.22 10.05
N MET A 60 -2.06 -9.79 8.91
CA MET A 60 -1.10 -10.58 8.14
C MET A 60 0.18 -10.85 8.92
N GLU A 61 0.74 -9.83 9.58
CA GLU A 61 1.97 -9.93 10.37
C GLU A 61 1.80 -10.74 11.66
N ALA A 62 0.58 -10.79 12.22
CA ALA A 62 0.25 -11.65 13.36
C ALA A 62 0.06 -13.13 12.96
N GLY A 63 -0.07 -13.40 11.66
CA GLY A 63 -0.21 -14.75 11.11
C GLY A 63 1.13 -15.48 10.95
N SER A 64 1.10 -16.58 10.20
CA SER A 64 2.27 -17.42 9.95
C SER A 64 3.23 -16.85 8.88
N THR A 65 2.78 -15.87 8.10
CA THR A 65 3.54 -15.32 6.96
C THR A 65 3.95 -13.89 7.28
N GLN A 66 4.90 -13.75 8.21
CA GLN A 66 5.48 -12.45 8.52
C GLN A 66 6.40 -12.01 7.37
N PHE A 67 6.11 -10.89 6.73
CA PHE A 67 6.89 -10.38 5.60
C PHE A 67 7.65 -9.09 5.95
N LEU A 68 7.20 -8.34 6.96
CA LEU A 68 7.88 -7.12 7.41
C LEU A 68 8.84 -7.42 8.55
N SER A 69 10.13 -7.16 8.32
CA SER A 69 11.11 -7.16 9.40
C SER A 69 10.94 -5.93 10.29
N SER A 70 11.43 -6.02 11.53
CA SER A 70 11.47 -4.87 12.45
C SER A 70 12.24 -3.67 11.86
N ASP A 71 13.26 -3.93 11.05
CA ASP A 71 14.05 -2.89 10.40
C ASP A 71 13.24 -2.15 9.32
N ILE A 72 12.43 -2.88 8.54
CA ILE A 72 11.51 -2.27 7.56
C ILE A 72 10.46 -1.41 8.28
N LEU A 73 9.87 -1.92 9.36
CA LEU A 73 8.88 -1.17 10.15
C LEU A 73 9.47 0.14 10.71
N ARG A 74 10.69 0.09 11.25
CA ARG A 74 11.41 1.30 11.72
C ARG A 74 11.66 2.28 10.58
N GLN A 75 12.03 1.80 9.40
CA GLN A 75 12.20 2.66 8.22
C GLN A 75 10.87 3.31 7.82
N ILE A 76 9.76 2.57 7.72
CA ILE A 76 8.44 3.12 7.38
C ILE A 76 8.07 4.26 8.36
N ILE A 77 8.27 4.04 9.67
CA ILE A 77 8.00 5.06 10.71
C ILE A 77 8.92 6.27 10.56
N SER A 78 10.22 6.05 10.32
CA SER A 78 11.17 7.15 10.14
C SER A 78 10.86 7.97 8.89
N LEU A 79 10.44 7.30 7.81
CA LEU A 79 10.08 7.94 6.54
C LEU A 79 8.82 8.79 6.69
N ALA A 80 7.83 8.32 7.44
CA ALA A 80 6.62 9.08 7.75
C ALA A 80 6.90 10.39 8.52
N ASN A 81 7.97 10.42 9.32
CA ASN A 81 8.40 11.60 10.09
C ASN A 81 9.50 12.43 9.40
N HIS A 82 9.92 12.05 8.19
CA HIS A 82 10.98 12.75 7.49
C HIS A 82 10.48 14.09 6.90
N PRO A 83 11.27 15.18 6.93
CA PRO A 83 10.89 16.46 6.33
C PRO A 83 10.53 16.35 4.83
N MET A 84 11.13 15.39 4.14
CA MET A 84 10.89 15.10 2.71
C MET A 84 9.87 13.98 2.46
N HIS A 85 9.05 13.57 3.44
CA HIS A 85 8.12 12.45 3.31
C HIS A 85 7.18 12.57 2.09
N ALA A 86 6.80 13.80 1.69
CA ALA A 86 5.95 14.04 0.52
C ALA A 86 6.62 13.61 -0.80
N SER A 87 7.89 13.99 -0.99
CA SER A 87 8.66 13.60 -2.17
C SER A 87 8.91 12.09 -2.22
N LEU A 88 9.16 11.49 -1.05
CA LEU A 88 9.32 10.04 -0.93
C LEU A 88 8.01 9.27 -1.20
N LYS A 89 6.86 9.78 -0.72
CA LYS A 89 5.54 9.20 -1.02
C LYS A 89 5.30 9.16 -2.52
N GLN A 90 5.53 10.28 -3.21
CA GLN A 90 5.39 10.37 -4.67
C GLN A 90 6.30 9.36 -5.39
N MET A 91 7.54 9.22 -4.92
CA MET A 91 8.49 8.25 -5.46
C MET A 91 8.01 6.80 -5.28
N MET A 92 7.54 6.43 -4.09
CA MET A 92 7.01 5.08 -3.85
C MET A 92 5.76 4.80 -4.69
N GLU A 93 4.85 5.76 -4.85
CA GLU A 93 3.69 5.63 -5.72
C GLU A 93 4.10 5.38 -7.18
N GLN A 94 5.10 6.11 -7.69
CA GLN A 94 5.64 5.88 -9.04
C GLN A 94 6.25 4.49 -9.19
N MET A 95 6.98 4.01 -8.18
CA MET A 95 7.56 2.67 -8.18
C MET A 95 6.49 1.59 -8.28
N PHE A 96 5.43 1.68 -7.47
CA PHE A 96 4.35 0.70 -7.50
C PHE A 96 3.63 0.70 -8.85
N GLN A 97 3.39 1.87 -9.45
CA GLN A 97 2.80 1.97 -10.79
C GLN A 97 3.66 1.30 -11.88
N VAL A 98 4.99 1.32 -11.74
CA VAL A 98 5.90 0.62 -12.67
C VAL A 98 5.84 -0.89 -12.45
N MET A 99 5.77 -1.34 -11.19
CA MET A 99 5.69 -2.77 -10.84
C MET A 99 4.34 -3.41 -11.18
N GLU A 100 3.24 -2.66 -11.15
CA GLU A 100 1.89 -3.13 -11.52
C GLU A 100 1.71 -3.37 -13.03
N LYS A 101 2.57 -2.81 -13.88
CA LYS A 101 2.50 -3.06 -15.32
C LYS A 101 2.84 -4.53 -15.61
N PRO A 102 2.01 -5.24 -16.40
CA PRO A 102 2.18 -6.67 -16.63
C PRO A 102 3.58 -6.97 -17.19
N LEU A 103 4.27 -7.84 -16.46
CA LEU A 103 5.61 -8.32 -16.71
C LEU A 103 5.63 -9.21 -17.96
N GLN A 104 5.53 -8.61 -19.15
CA GLN A 104 5.45 -9.35 -20.39
C GLN A 104 6.74 -10.10 -20.75
N ASN A 105 7.89 -9.81 -20.11
CA ASN A 105 9.13 -10.57 -20.30
C ASN A 105 10.01 -10.58 -19.03
N ASN A 106 10.48 -11.77 -18.63
CA ASN A 106 11.39 -12.13 -17.52
C ASN A 106 11.66 -11.06 -16.41
N PRO A 107 10.94 -11.08 -15.28
CA PRO A 107 10.71 -9.91 -14.43
C PRO A 107 11.86 -9.44 -13.54
N TYR A 108 12.70 -10.35 -13.05
CA TYR A 108 13.62 -9.99 -11.96
C TYR A 108 14.84 -9.22 -12.46
N ARG A 109 15.29 -9.45 -13.71
CA ARG A 109 16.45 -8.76 -14.29
C ARG A 109 16.12 -7.35 -14.76
N GLN A 110 15.04 -7.17 -15.52
CA GLN A 110 14.64 -5.84 -15.97
C GLN A 110 14.15 -4.97 -14.82
N ALA A 111 13.37 -5.51 -13.88
CA ALA A 111 12.94 -4.72 -12.71
C ALA A 111 14.14 -4.29 -11.86
N THR A 112 15.15 -5.15 -11.64
CA THR A 112 16.37 -4.76 -10.90
C THR A 112 17.26 -3.80 -11.66
N GLU A 113 17.38 -3.93 -12.98
CA GLU A 113 18.16 -3.00 -13.82
C GLU A 113 17.50 -1.62 -13.89
N THR A 114 16.18 -1.57 -14.17
CA THR A 114 15.42 -0.30 -14.22
C THR A 114 15.38 0.36 -12.84
N TRP A 115 15.21 -0.44 -11.77
CA TRP A 115 15.29 0.02 -10.39
C TRP A 115 16.66 0.60 -10.05
N ASN A 116 17.73 -0.10 -10.39
CA ASN A 116 19.10 0.36 -10.14
C ASN A 116 19.42 1.64 -10.92
N GLU A 117 19.00 1.74 -12.18
CA GLU A 117 19.18 2.96 -12.97
C GLU A 117 18.39 4.14 -12.41
N GLN A 118 17.14 3.91 -12.01
CA GLN A 118 16.28 4.97 -11.48
C GLN A 118 16.74 5.41 -10.08
N MET A 119 17.16 4.48 -9.22
CA MET A 119 17.81 4.76 -7.93
C MET A 119 19.15 5.47 -8.11
N GLN A 120 19.99 5.09 -9.09
CA GLN A 120 21.24 5.80 -9.36
C GLN A 120 20.99 7.23 -9.83
N LYS A 121 20.05 7.43 -10.75
CA LYS A 121 19.69 8.76 -11.26
C LYS A 121 19.16 9.65 -10.15
N MET A 122 18.36 9.08 -9.26
CA MET A 122 17.84 9.73 -8.07
C MET A 122 18.93 10.00 -7.04
N MET A 123 19.87 9.08 -6.79
CA MET A 123 21.01 9.30 -5.91
C MET A 123 21.96 10.36 -6.43
N GLN A 124 22.16 10.44 -7.76
CA GLN A 124 22.91 11.52 -8.38
C GLN A 124 22.20 12.87 -8.20
N GLN A 125 20.88 12.90 -8.41
CA GLN A 125 20.07 14.09 -8.21
C GLN A 125 20.09 14.53 -6.74
N TRP A 126 19.98 13.58 -5.81
CA TRP A 126 20.08 13.81 -4.37
C TRP A 126 21.46 14.33 -3.97
N GLN A 127 22.55 13.70 -4.43
CA GLN A 127 23.92 14.18 -4.20
C GLN A 127 24.17 15.59 -4.77
N SER A 128 23.55 15.93 -5.90
CA SER A 128 23.68 17.26 -6.49
C SER A 128 23.03 18.36 -5.65
N LEU A 129 22.05 18.03 -4.80
CA LEU A 129 21.42 18.97 -3.87
C LEU A 129 22.27 19.28 -2.64
N PHE A 130 23.26 18.42 -2.32
CA PHE A 130 24.18 18.60 -1.19
C PHE A 130 25.61 18.97 -1.62
N LYS A 131 25.90 18.96 -2.93
CA LYS A 131 27.11 19.55 -3.51
C LYS A 131 26.83 20.99 -3.92
N GLY A 132 26.72 21.86 -2.92
CA GLY A 132 26.82 23.31 -3.02
C GLY A 132 27.95 23.77 -2.12
#